data_AF-A0A7F8RM28-F1
#
_entry.id   AF-A0A7F8RM28-F1
#
_cell.length_a   1.000
_cell.length_b   1.000
_cell.length_c   1.000
_cell.angle_alpha   90.00
_cell.angle_beta   90.00
_cell.angle_gamma   90.00
#
_symmetry.space_group_name_H-M   'P 1'
#
loop_
_entity.id
_entity.type
_entity.pdbx_description
1 polymer ?
#
loop_
_entity_poly.entity_id
_entity_poly.type
_entity_poly.pdbx_seq_one_letter_code
_entity_poly.pdbx_strand_id
1 'polypeptide(L)'
;MEAILAEELDEEEQLVRRHRKEKKELQAKIQGMKNAVPKNDKKRRKQLTEDVAKLEAEMEQKHKEELEQVKLNSKESKIDSVAVNISNLVLENQPPRISKAQKRRDKKAALEKEREERIAEAEIENLTGARHLESEKLAQILAARQLEIKQIPSDGHCMYRAIEDQLEERKCPLTVAALRSQTAEYIQGHVEDFLPFLTNPNTGDMYTPEEFRKYCDDIVNTAAWGGQLEIYETCIRLRRTLQFCYPVGEHSY
;
A
#
# COMPACT_ATOMS: atom_id res chain seq x y z
N MET A 1 -0.51 -43.70 19.01
CA MET A 1 0.37 -42.65 18.46
C MET A 1 -0.43 -41.52 17.82
N GLU A 2 -1.47 -41.78 17.03
CA GLU A 2 -2.29 -40.72 16.40
C GLU A 2 -3.13 -39.88 17.39
N ALA A 3 -3.68 -40.48 18.47
CA ALA A 3 -4.50 -39.75 19.44
C ALA A 3 -3.71 -38.71 20.26
N ILE A 4 -2.47 -39.02 20.63
CA ILE A 4 -1.60 -38.12 21.43
C ILE A 4 -1.14 -36.93 20.60
N LEU A 5 -0.80 -37.14 19.32
CA LEU A 5 -0.45 -36.06 18.39
C LEU A 5 -1.64 -35.13 18.13
N ALA A 6 -2.87 -35.65 18.15
CA ALA A 6 -4.08 -34.86 17.97
C ALA A 6 -4.40 -33.99 19.21
N GLU A 7 -4.17 -34.51 20.42
CA GLU A 7 -4.30 -33.72 21.67
C GLU A 7 -3.19 -32.65 21.78
N GLU A 8 -1.94 -32.96 21.42
CA GLU A 8 -0.82 -32.00 21.42
C GLU A 8 -1.04 -30.81 20.45
N LEU A 9 -1.60 -31.08 19.27
CA LEU A 9 -1.97 -30.04 18.30
C LEU A 9 -3.10 -29.15 18.81
N ASP A 10 -4.05 -29.70 19.58
CA ASP A 10 -5.17 -28.95 20.16
C ASP A 10 -4.70 -28.03 21.32
N GLU A 11 -3.77 -28.48 22.16
CA GLU A 11 -3.22 -27.66 23.25
C GLU A 11 -2.37 -26.48 22.74
N GLU A 12 -1.51 -26.68 21.73
CA GLU A 12 -0.73 -25.61 21.11
C GLU A 12 -1.65 -24.60 20.38
N GLU A 13 -2.69 -25.09 19.68
CA GLU A 13 -3.65 -24.23 19.00
C GLU A 13 -4.47 -23.38 19.99
N GLN A 14 -4.92 -23.97 21.10
CA GLN A 14 -5.62 -23.25 22.16
C GLN A 14 -4.73 -22.19 22.83
N LEU A 15 -3.45 -22.48 23.04
CA LEU A 15 -2.49 -21.52 23.60
C LEU A 15 -2.28 -20.34 22.64
N VAL A 16 -2.08 -20.59 21.34
CA VAL A 16 -1.93 -19.53 20.33
C VAL A 16 -3.20 -18.66 20.24
N ARG A 17 -4.40 -19.26 20.33
CA ARG A 17 -5.66 -18.50 20.39
C ARG A 17 -5.73 -17.60 21.62
N ARG A 18 -5.24 -18.05 22.77
CA ARG A 18 -5.14 -17.25 24.01
C ARG A 18 -4.16 -16.09 23.83
N HIS A 19 -2.96 -16.34 23.30
CA HIS A 19 -1.95 -15.30 23.02
C HIS A 19 -2.49 -14.20 22.09
N ARG A 20 -3.27 -14.58 21.07
CA ARG A 20 -3.94 -13.61 20.18
C ARG A 20 -4.94 -12.73 20.93
N LYS A 21 -5.69 -13.28 21.89
CA LYS A 21 -6.64 -12.52 22.70
C LYS A 21 -5.92 -11.56 23.64
N GLU A 22 -4.89 -12.03 24.34
CA GLU A 22 -4.07 -11.23 25.25
C GLU A 22 -3.37 -10.07 24.53
N LYS A 23 -2.87 -10.30 23.30
CA LYS A 23 -2.28 -9.24 22.48
C LYS A 23 -3.30 -8.16 22.09
N LYS A 24 -4.54 -8.54 21.77
CA LYS A 24 -5.63 -7.59 21.50
C LYS A 24 -6.00 -6.78 22.74
N GLU A 25 -6.06 -7.42 23.90
CA GLU A 25 -6.33 -6.75 25.19
C GLU A 25 -5.21 -5.77 25.56
N LEU A 26 -3.94 -6.13 25.31
CA LEU A 26 -2.81 -5.23 25.52
C LEU A 26 -2.89 -4.00 24.61
N GLN A 27 -3.21 -4.18 23.33
CA GLN A 27 -3.36 -3.06 22.39
C GLN A 27 -4.48 -2.11 22.82
N ALA A 28 -5.62 -2.63 23.29
CA ALA A 28 -6.70 -1.82 23.85
C ALA A 28 -6.24 -1.02 25.09
N LYS A 29 -5.45 -1.66 25.97
CA LYS A 29 -4.85 -1.00 27.15
C LYS A 29 -3.85 0.09 26.77
N ILE A 30 -2.98 -0.17 25.80
CA ILE A 30 -2.01 0.81 25.26
C ILE A 30 -2.76 2.03 24.69
N GLN A 31 -3.85 1.80 23.96
CA GLN A 31 -4.65 2.88 23.41
C GLN A 31 -5.31 3.72 24.52
N GLY A 32 -5.81 3.08 25.58
CA GLY A 32 -6.30 3.77 26.78
C GLY A 32 -5.22 4.64 27.44
N MET A 33 -4.01 4.10 27.60
CA MET A 33 -2.87 4.83 28.19
C MET A 33 -2.42 6.02 27.30
N LYS A 34 -2.46 5.87 25.97
CA LYS A 34 -2.19 6.95 25.01
C LYS A 34 -3.23 8.07 25.07
N ASN A 35 -4.49 7.74 25.29
CA ASN A 35 -5.57 8.71 25.43
C ASN A 35 -5.51 9.46 26.78
N ALA A 36 -5.03 8.80 27.84
CA ALA A 36 -4.88 9.40 29.17
C ALA A 36 -3.73 10.43 29.28
N VAL A 37 -2.80 10.46 28.31
CA VAL A 37 -1.66 11.39 28.29
C VAL A 37 -1.87 12.47 27.23
N PRO A 38 -2.07 13.75 27.63
CA PRO A 38 -2.24 14.86 26.71
C PRO A 38 -1.08 15.02 25.73
N LYS A 39 -1.37 15.45 24.50
CA LYS A 39 -0.37 15.60 23.42
C LYS A 39 0.77 16.58 23.75
N ASN A 40 0.52 17.54 24.64
CA ASN A 40 1.45 18.63 24.97
C ASN A 40 2.47 18.27 26.09
N ASP A 41 2.27 17.16 26.82
CA ASP A 41 3.16 16.78 27.92
C ASP A 41 4.28 15.83 27.45
N LYS A 42 5.39 16.44 27.01
CA LYS A 42 6.55 15.74 26.44
C LYS A 42 7.20 14.74 27.41
N LYS A 43 7.21 15.04 28.71
CA LYS A 43 7.84 14.18 29.73
C LYS A 43 7.00 12.94 29.97
N ARG A 44 5.68 13.10 30.14
CA ARG A 44 4.76 11.97 30.34
C ARG A 44 4.62 11.11 29.08
N ARG A 45 4.75 11.68 27.88
CA ARG A 45 4.78 10.91 26.63
C ARG A 45 6.02 10.05 26.46
N LYS A 46 7.18 10.55 26.89
CA LYS A 46 8.41 9.75 26.89
C LYS A 46 8.27 8.55 27.84
N GLN A 47 7.80 8.80 29.06
CA GLN A 47 7.52 7.73 30.04
C GLN A 47 6.50 6.72 29.50
N LEU A 48 5.40 7.20 28.91
CA LEU A 48 4.40 6.32 28.31
C LEU A 48 4.99 5.43 27.21
N THR A 49 5.92 5.95 26.41
CA THR A 49 6.54 5.16 25.33
C THR A 49 7.43 4.06 25.90
N GLU A 50 8.18 4.37 26.95
CA GLU A 50 9.01 3.40 27.68
C GLU A 50 8.15 2.34 28.38
N ASP A 51 7.05 2.74 29.02
CA ASP A 51 6.11 1.83 29.69
C ASP A 51 5.41 0.89 28.68
N VAL A 52 5.01 1.40 27.51
CA VAL A 52 4.43 0.59 26.44
C VAL A 52 5.44 -0.42 25.92
N ALA A 53 6.68 0.00 25.64
CA ALA A 53 7.74 -0.90 25.18
C ALA A 53 8.05 -2.00 26.21
N LYS A 54 8.02 -1.67 27.51
CA LYS A 54 8.22 -2.64 28.59
C LYS A 54 7.08 -3.66 28.64
N LEU A 55 5.82 -3.21 28.58
CA LEU A 55 4.65 -4.09 28.62
C LEU A 55 4.57 -5.03 27.41
N GLU A 56 4.95 -4.55 26.23
CA GLU A 56 5.02 -5.38 25.02
C GLU A 56 6.14 -6.43 25.11
N ALA A 57 7.32 -6.05 25.63
CA ALA A 57 8.43 -6.97 25.82
C ALA A 57 8.14 -8.06 26.86
N GLU A 58 7.51 -7.71 27.99
CA GLU A 58 7.12 -8.67 29.03
C GLU A 58 6.08 -9.68 28.50
N MET A 59 5.11 -9.23 27.71
CA MET A 59 4.10 -10.10 27.12
C MET A 59 4.72 -11.07 26.11
N GLU A 60 5.56 -10.57 25.21
CA GLU A 60 6.23 -11.41 24.20
C GLU A 60 7.15 -12.45 24.85
N GLN A 61 7.88 -12.05 25.90
CA GLN A 61 8.71 -12.97 26.67
C GLN A 61 7.87 -14.07 27.31
N LYS A 62 6.75 -13.72 27.94
CA LYS A 62 5.85 -14.69 28.57
C LYS A 62 5.25 -15.66 27.55
N HIS A 63 4.78 -15.16 26.40
CA HIS A 63 4.22 -16.02 25.34
C HIS A 63 5.27 -16.97 24.78
N LYS A 64 6.51 -16.51 24.62
CA LYS A 64 7.63 -17.35 24.21
C LYS A 64 7.94 -18.44 25.23
N GLU A 65 8.00 -18.10 26.52
CA GLU A 65 8.24 -19.06 27.60
C GLU A 65 7.12 -20.10 27.70
N GLU A 66 5.85 -19.69 27.54
CA GLU A 66 4.70 -20.61 27.53
C GLU A 66 4.74 -21.57 26.34
N LEU A 67 5.11 -21.10 25.14
CA LEU A 67 5.30 -21.94 23.95
C LEU A 67 6.48 -22.91 24.12
N GLU A 68 7.57 -22.47 24.77
CA GLU A 68 8.71 -23.33 25.08
C GLU A 68 8.34 -24.39 26.13
N GLN A 69 7.54 -24.05 27.13
CA GLN A 69 7.04 -25.00 28.13
C GLN A 69 6.12 -26.06 27.53
N VAL A 70 5.18 -25.69 26.64
CA VAL A 70 4.34 -26.69 25.94
C VAL A 70 5.19 -27.63 25.08
N LYS A 71 6.23 -27.11 24.42
CA LYS A 71 7.19 -27.92 23.66
C LYS A 71 8.07 -28.83 24.51
N LEU A 72 8.33 -28.48 25.77
CA LEU A 72 9.08 -29.30 26.72
C LEU A 72 8.16 -30.36 27.37
N ASN A 73 6.94 -30.00 27.74
CA ASN A 73 5.95 -30.93 28.29
C ASN A 73 5.55 -32.03 27.28
N SER A 74 5.48 -31.71 25.98
CA SER A 74 5.31 -32.72 24.89
C SER A 74 6.50 -33.69 24.76
N LYS A 75 7.69 -33.30 25.24
CA LYS A 75 8.87 -34.18 25.27
C LYS A 75 8.96 -34.98 26.56
N GLU A 76 8.53 -34.44 27.69
CA GLU A 76 8.47 -35.16 28.98
C GLU A 76 7.35 -36.22 29.02
N SER A 77 6.20 -35.99 28.35
CA SER A 77 5.12 -36.98 28.23
C SER A 77 5.51 -38.25 27.46
N LYS A 78 6.63 -38.24 26.73
CA LYS A 78 7.22 -39.41 26.05
C LYS A 78 8.20 -40.20 26.91
N ILE A 79 8.57 -39.73 28.10
CA ILE A 79 9.65 -40.32 28.92
C ILE A 79 9.14 -41.24 30.04
N ASP A 80 7.85 -41.23 30.38
CA ASP A 80 7.30 -42.04 31.48
C ASP A 80 6.94 -43.50 31.12
N SER A 81 7.33 -44.01 29.94
CA SER A 81 6.92 -45.34 29.47
C SER A 81 8.01 -46.41 29.36
N VAL A 82 9.31 -46.14 29.53
CA VAL A 82 10.31 -47.23 29.54
C VAL A 82 11.54 -46.87 30.37
N ALA A 83 11.50 -47.18 31.67
CA ALA A 83 12.72 -47.47 32.41
C ALA A 83 13.17 -48.90 32.03
N VAL A 84 14.36 -49.02 31.44
CA VAL A 84 15.47 -49.93 31.81
C VAL A 84 16.43 -50.09 30.61
N ASN A 85 17.68 -49.68 30.85
CA ASN A 85 18.92 -49.98 30.09
C ASN A 85 19.04 -49.51 28.63
N ILE A 86 19.83 -48.45 28.42
CA ILE A 86 21.19 -48.56 27.86
C ILE A 86 21.95 -47.25 28.10
N SER A 87 23.13 -47.38 28.70
CA SER A 87 24.11 -46.32 28.92
C SER A 87 24.70 -45.77 27.61
N ASN A 88 25.16 -44.52 27.69
CA ASN A 88 26.02 -43.80 26.75
C ASN A 88 25.40 -43.42 25.40
N LEU A 89 25.03 -42.14 25.27
CA LEU A 89 25.71 -41.20 24.38
C LEU A 89 25.20 -39.78 24.67
N VAL A 90 26.07 -39.00 25.33
CA VAL A 90 26.01 -37.54 25.32
C VAL A 90 26.16 -37.10 23.86
N LEU A 91 25.06 -36.64 23.25
CA LEU A 91 25.09 -35.92 21.99
C LEU A 91 24.43 -34.56 22.21
N GLU A 92 25.28 -33.55 22.25
CA GLU A 92 24.95 -32.14 22.27
C GLU A 92 23.96 -31.80 21.14
N ASN A 93 22.71 -31.53 21.48
CA ASN A 93 21.77 -30.88 20.57
C ASN A 93 22.06 -29.38 20.53
N GLN A 94 23.10 -28.97 19.79
CA GLN A 94 23.20 -27.59 19.33
C GLN A 94 22.20 -27.39 18.18
N PRO A 95 21.36 -26.33 18.21
CA PRO A 95 20.50 -26.01 17.08
C PRO A 95 21.38 -25.75 15.84
N PRO A 96 20.95 -26.19 14.64
CA PRO A 96 21.73 -26.02 13.43
C PRO A 96 22.04 -24.54 13.22
N ARG A 97 23.34 -24.21 13.07
CA ARG A 97 23.81 -22.84 12.87
C ARG A 97 23.23 -22.30 11.56
N ILE A 98 22.17 -21.50 11.67
CA ILE A 98 21.53 -20.81 10.54
C ILE A 98 22.60 -19.95 9.86
N SER A 99 22.81 -20.20 8.57
CA SER A 99 23.77 -19.46 7.76
C SER A 99 23.46 -17.96 7.76
N LYS A 100 24.51 -17.11 7.75
CA LYS A 100 24.38 -15.65 7.58
C LYS A 100 23.55 -15.27 6.34
N ALA A 101 23.58 -16.09 5.29
CA ALA A 101 22.77 -15.87 4.09
C ALA A 101 21.28 -16.16 4.32
N GLN A 102 20.96 -17.20 5.08
CA GLN A 102 19.59 -17.56 5.43
C GLN A 102 18.97 -16.49 6.34
N LYS A 103 19.71 -16.04 7.37
CA LYS A 103 19.28 -14.94 8.24
C LYS A 103 19.02 -13.62 7.50
N ARG A 104 19.73 -13.36 6.38
CA ARG A 104 19.47 -12.20 5.51
C ARG A 104 18.20 -12.36 4.68
N ARG A 105 17.92 -13.56 4.16
CA ARG A 105 16.69 -13.87 3.40
C ARG A 105 15.47 -13.81 4.31
N ASP A 106 15.55 -14.41 5.49
CA ASP A 106 14.45 -14.42 6.46
C ASP A 106 14.12 -13.00 6.95
N LYS A 107 15.15 -12.16 7.17
CA LYS A 107 14.95 -10.74 7.50
C LYS A 107 14.29 -9.95 6.37
N LYS A 108 14.65 -10.22 5.10
CA LYS A 108 14.01 -9.58 3.93
C LYS A 108 12.55 -10.02 3.80
N ALA A 109 12.29 -11.32 3.94
CA ALA A 109 10.94 -11.87 3.88
C ALA A 109 10.05 -11.34 5.01
N ALA A 110 10.60 -11.20 6.23
CA ALA A 110 9.87 -10.61 7.35
C ALA A 110 9.52 -9.12 7.11
N LEU A 111 10.44 -8.34 6.56
CA LEU A 111 10.21 -6.93 6.20
C LEU A 111 9.18 -6.78 5.06
N GLU A 112 9.22 -7.66 4.08
CA GLU A 112 8.27 -7.68 2.96
C GLU A 112 6.87 -8.06 3.44
N LYS A 113 6.78 -9.07 4.31
CA LYS A 113 5.52 -9.46 4.96
C LYS A 113 4.96 -8.36 5.87
N GLU A 114 5.79 -7.69 6.68
CA GLU A 114 5.34 -6.56 7.51
C GLU A 114 4.85 -5.39 6.63
N ARG A 115 5.50 -5.17 5.48
CA ARG A 115 5.07 -4.16 4.51
C ARG A 115 3.72 -4.55 3.88
N GLU A 116 3.54 -5.80 3.50
CA GLU A 116 2.29 -6.33 2.96
C GLU A 116 1.15 -6.27 3.99
N GLU A 117 1.42 -6.66 5.24
CA GLU A 117 0.44 -6.58 6.34
C GLU A 117 0.01 -5.12 6.61
N ARG A 118 0.96 -4.16 6.60
CA ARG A 118 0.65 -2.73 6.73
C ARG A 118 -0.17 -2.20 5.55
N ILE A 119 0.09 -2.68 4.34
CA ILE A 119 -0.69 -2.32 3.15
C ILE A 119 -2.11 -2.89 3.28
N ALA A 120 -2.26 -4.15 3.68
CA ALA A 120 -3.55 -4.79 3.85
C ALA A 120 -4.39 -4.11 4.96
N GLU A 121 -3.78 -3.72 6.08
CA GLU A 121 -4.47 -2.95 7.12
C GLU A 121 -4.93 -1.59 6.61
N ALA A 122 -4.07 -0.87 5.87
CA ALA A 122 -4.44 0.40 5.26
C ALA A 122 -5.53 0.23 4.18
N GLU A 123 -5.53 -0.86 3.42
CA GLU A 123 -6.59 -1.18 2.46
C GLU A 123 -7.93 -1.42 3.17
N ILE A 124 -7.94 -2.14 4.29
CA ILE A 124 -9.13 -2.37 5.11
C ILE A 124 -9.67 -1.04 5.67
N GLU A 125 -8.81 -0.17 6.17
CA GLU A 125 -9.23 1.17 6.62
C GLU A 125 -9.79 2.00 5.46
N ASN A 126 -9.16 1.92 4.28
CA ASN A 126 -9.61 2.61 3.07
C ASN A 126 -10.98 2.15 2.56
N LEU A 127 -11.39 0.89 2.80
CA LEU A 127 -12.74 0.39 2.42
C LEU A 127 -13.86 1.22 3.06
N THR A 128 -13.64 1.77 4.25
CA THR A 128 -14.62 2.64 4.93
C THR A 128 -14.36 4.13 4.72
N GLY A 129 -13.29 4.47 4.00
CA GLY A 129 -12.89 5.84 3.74
C GLY A 129 -13.83 6.54 2.75
N ALA A 130 -13.91 7.87 2.86
CA ALA A 130 -14.69 8.72 1.95
C ALA A 130 -14.37 8.45 0.46
N ARG A 131 -13.09 8.18 0.14
CA ARG A 131 -12.64 7.84 -1.22
C ARG A 131 -13.27 6.55 -1.76
N HIS A 132 -13.43 5.52 -0.92
CA HIS A 132 -14.04 4.26 -1.36
C HIS A 132 -15.54 4.47 -1.61
N LEU A 133 -16.23 5.18 -0.71
CA LEU A 133 -17.64 5.55 -0.89
C LEU A 133 -17.86 6.38 -2.17
N GLU A 134 -16.99 7.35 -2.46
CA GLU A 134 -17.05 8.13 -3.70
C GLU A 134 -16.80 7.27 -4.94
N SER A 135 -15.83 6.36 -4.87
CA SER A 135 -15.50 5.44 -5.98
C SER A 135 -16.65 4.48 -6.25
N GLU A 136 -17.31 3.97 -5.20
CA GLU A 136 -18.48 3.10 -5.31
C GLU A 136 -19.68 3.84 -5.90
N LYS A 137 -19.96 5.07 -5.43
CA LYS A 137 -20.99 5.94 -6.03
C LYS A 137 -20.72 6.20 -7.51
N LEU A 138 -19.47 6.52 -7.87
CA LEU A 138 -19.08 6.73 -9.26
C LEU A 138 -19.28 5.45 -10.09
N ALA A 139 -18.88 4.29 -9.56
CA ALA A 139 -19.09 3.01 -10.22
C ALA A 139 -20.57 2.70 -10.46
N GLN A 140 -21.46 3.01 -9.51
CA GLN A 140 -22.91 2.87 -9.67
C GLN A 140 -23.47 3.78 -10.78
N ILE A 141 -23.03 5.04 -10.84
CA ILE A 141 -23.44 5.99 -11.88
C ILE A 141 -22.97 5.52 -13.27
N LEU A 142 -21.73 5.01 -13.37
CA LEU A 142 -21.19 4.49 -14.61
C LEU A 142 -21.90 3.21 -15.05
N ALA A 143 -22.20 2.28 -14.12
CA ALA A 143 -22.94 1.06 -14.41
C ALA A 143 -24.34 1.34 -14.98
N ALA A 144 -25.04 2.35 -14.47
CA ALA A 144 -26.32 2.80 -15.02
C ALA A 144 -26.23 3.27 -16.49
N ARG A 145 -25.04 3.69 -16.93
CA ARG A 145 -24.72 4.09 -18.30
C ARG A 145 -24.01 3.00 -19.12
N GLN A 146 -23.93 1.78 -18.58
CA GLN A 146 -23.19 0.66 -19.17
C GLN A 146 -21.70 0.97 -19.39
N LEU A 147 -21.12 1.72 -18.45
CA LEU A 147 -19.70 2.08 -18.43
C LEU A 147 -19.02 1.50 -17.18
N GLU A 148 -17.71 1.28 -17.27
CA GLU A 148 -16.88 0.86 -16.14
C GLU A 148 -15.56 1.65 -16.10
N ILE A 149 -14.92 1.70 -14.93
CA ILE A 149 -13.60 2.33 -14.77
C ILE A 149 -12.53 1.31 -15.11
N LYS A 150 -11.74 1.59 -16.14
CA LYS A 150 -10.51 0.85 -16.42
C LYS A 150 -9.33 1.50 -15.71
N GLN A 151 -8.55 0.70 -15.00
CA GLN A 151 -7.38 1.22 -14.27
C GLN A 151 -6.24 1.53 -15.22
N ILE A 152 -5.81 2.79 -15.21
CA ILE A 152 -4.64 3.29 -15.94
C ILE A 152 -3.51 3.53 -14.93
N PRO A 153 -2.24 3.19 -15.27
CA PRO A 153 -1.11 3.44 -14.38
C PRO A 153 -1.02 4.92 -13.94
N SER A 154 -0.79 5.14 -12.65
CA SER A 154 -0.69 6.46 -12.04
C SER A 154 0.70 7.09 -12.25
N ASP A 155 1.06 7.32 -13.52
CA ASP A 155 2.29 8.01 -13.92
C ASP A 155 1.98 9.30 -14.70
N GLY A 156 3.02 10.04 -15.09
CA GLY A 156 2.85 11.28 -15.84
C GLY A 156 2.33 11.14 -17.27
N HIS A 157 2.12 9.91 -17.76
CA HIS A 157 1.51 9.64 -19.05
C HIS A 157 0.03 9.23 -18.93
N CYS A 158 -0.54 9.22 -17.73
CA CYS A 158 -1.88 8.70 -17.46
C CYS A 158 -2.98 9.27 -18.37
N MET A 159 -2.97 10.58 -18.63
CA MET A 159 -3.94 11.23 -19.54
C MET A 159 -3.86 10.67 -20.96
N TYR A 160 -2.64 10.61 -21.52
CA TYR A 160 -2.42 10.08 -22.87
C TYR A 160 -2.72 8.58 -22.95
N ARG A 161 -2.42 7.81 -21.90
CA ARG A 161 -2.75 6.38 -21.82
C ARG A 161 -4.25 6.14 -21.77
N ALA A 162 -5.00 6.97 -21.04
CA ALA A 162 -6.46 6.90 -21.03
C ALA A 162 -7.05 7.19 -22.42
N ILE A 163 -6.46 8.13 -23.16
CA ILE A 163 -6.89 8.45 -24.54
C ILE A 163 -6.49 7.32 -25.51
N GLU A 164 -5.27 6.81 -25.43
CA GLU A 164 -4.79 5.66 -26.22
C GLU A 164 -5.72 4.45 -26.05
N ASP A 165 -6.07 4.12 -24.81
CA ASP A 165 -6.99 3.03 -24.46
C ASP A 165 -8.38 3.19 -25.13
N GLN A 166 -8.97 4.38 -25.00
CA GLN A 166 -10.26 4.70 -25.62
C GLN A 166 -10.21 4.71 -27.14
N LEU A 167 -9.07 5.06 -27.72
CA LEU A 167 -8.86 5.06 -29.16
C LEU A 167 -8.69 3.65 -29.73
N GLU A 168 -8.04 2.76 -28.99
CA GLU A 168 -7.90 1.35 -29.33
C GLU A 168 -9.26 0.66 -29.44
N GLU A 169 -10.15 0.88 -28.46
CA GLU A 169 -11.53 0.37 -28.47
C GLU A 169 -12.33 0.87 -29.69
N ARG A 170 -12.03 2.09 -30.15
CA ARG A 170 -12.68 2.73 -31.30
C ARG A 170 -11.99 2.43 -32.64
N LYS A 171 -11.04 1.48 -32.67
CA LYS A 171 -10.28 1.05 -33.87
C LYS A 171 -9.50 2.18 -34.54
N CYS A 172 -8.99 3.11 -33.75
CA CYS A 172 -8.13 4.21 -34.22
C CYS A 172 -6.85 4.27 -33.36
N PRO A 173 -6.00 3.23 -33.38
CA PRO A 173 -4.90 3.12 -32.45
C PRO A 173 -3.88 4.25 -32.69
N LEU A 174 -3.65 5.04 -31.64
CA LEU A 174 -2.58 6.03 -31.59
C LEU A 174 -1.79 5.79 -30.32
N THR A 175 -0.46 5.71 -30.46
CA THR A 175 0.40 5.48 -29.31
C THR A 175 0.51 6.74 -28.45
N VAL A 176 0.81 6.59 -27.15
CA VAL A 176 1.15 7.73 -26.26
C VAL A 176 2.21 8.64 -26.88
N ALA A 177 3.25 8.06 -27.49
CA ALA A 177 4.31 8.82 -28.15
C ALA A 177 3.75 9.64 -29.33
N ALA A 178 2.93 9.02 -30.19
CA ALA A 178 2.31 9.70 -31.31
C ALA A 178 1.34 10.80 -30.84
N LEU A 179 0.57 10.56 -29.78
CA LEU A 179 -0.33 11.57 -29.21
C LEU A 179 0.47 12.78 -28.73
N ARG A 180 1.53 12.57 -27.93
CA ARG A 180 2.40 13.64 -27.42
C ARG A 180 3.04 14.46 -28.54
N SER A 181 3.61 13.78 -29.55
CA SER A 181 4.22 14.48 -30.69
C SER A 181 3.21 15.32 -31.46
N GLN A 182 2.02 14.77 -31.75
CA GLN A 182 0.96 15.51 -32.47
C GLN A 182 0.45 16.70 -31.65
N THR A 183 0.26 16.53 -30.34
CA THR A 183 -0.17 17.61 -29.45
C THR A 183 0.84 18.76 -29.44
N ALA A 184 2.14 18.46 -29.28
CA ALA A 184 3.18 19.48 -29.29
C ALA A 184 3.29 20.19 -30.66
N GLU A 185 3.23 19.44 -31.76
CA GLU A 185 3.27 20.00 -33.12
C GLU A 185 2.11 20.96 -33.36
N TYR A 186 0.89 20.58 -32.96
CA TYR A 186 -0.29 21.41 -33.13
C TYR A 186 -0.22 22.68 -32.29
N ILE A 187 0.13 22.57 -31.00
CA ILE A 187 0.28 23.72 -30.09
C ILE A 187 1.33 24.68 -30.64
N GLN A 188 2.46 24.15 -31.13
CA GLN A 188 3.53 24.95 -31.72
C GLN A 188 3.08 25.68 -33.01
N GLY A 189 2.21 25.08 -33.81
CA GLY A 189 1.63 25.71 -35.00
C GLY A 189 0.59 26.79 -34.71
N HIS A 190 0.06 26.85 -33.49
CA HIS A 190 -1.06 27.72 -33.09
C HIS A 190 -0.72 28.57 -31.86
N VAL A 191 0.50 29.13 -31.82
CA VAL A 191 1.03 29.85 -30.64
C VAL A 191 0.04 30.87 -30.08
N GLU A 192 -0.58 31.68 -30.92
CA GLU A 192 -1.51 32.74 -30.51
C GLU A 192 -2.76 32.20 -29.78
N ASP A 193 -3.19 30.96 -30.07
CA ASP A 193 -4.35 30.34 -29.46
C ASP A 193 -4.04 29.75 -28.07
N PHE A 194 -2.77 29.38 -27.82
CA PHE A 194 -2.35 28.66 -26.61
C PHE A 194 -1.55 29.52 -25.64
N LEU A 195 -0.72 30.44 -26.15
CA LEU A 195 0.17 31.29 -25.36
C LEU A 195 -0.56 32.09 -24.27
N PRO A 196 -1.77 32.67 -24.50
CA PRO A 196 -2.50 33.41 -23.47
C PRO A 196 -2.85 32.59 -22.22
N PHE A 197 -2.85 31.26 -22.32
CA PHE A 197 -3.16 30.35 -21.23
C PHE A 197 -1.92 29.79 -20.53
N LEU A 198 -0.71 30.14 -20.99
CA LEU A 198 0.56 29.67 -20.44
C LEU A 198 1.26 30.79 -19.69
N THR A 199 1.20 30.73 -18.36
CA THR A 199 1.79 31.74 -17.46
C THR A 199 2.82 31.13 -16.52
N ASN A 200 3.87 31.88 -16.21
CA ASN A 200 4.88 31.47 -15.25
C ASN A 200 4.31 31.51 -13.82
N PRO A 201 4.33 30.42 -13.04
CA PRO A 201 3.74 30.39 -11.69
C PRO A 201 4.38 31.38 -10.71
N ASN A 202 5.63 31.78 -10.94
CA ASN A 202 6.37 32.65 -10.03
C ASN A 202 6.18 34.13 -10.36
N THR A 203 6.12 34.49 -11.64
CA THR A 203 6.01 35.89 -12.07
C THR A 203 4.59 36.29 -12.44
N GLY A 204 3.74 35.32 -12.82
CA GLY A 204 2.39 35.56 -13.33
C GLY A 204 2.36 36.05 -14.78
N ASP A 205 3.53 36.28 -15.38
CA ASP A 205 3.64 36.73 -16.77
C ASP A 205 3.38 35.58 -17.74
N MET A 206 2.95 35.92 -18.96
CA MET A 206 2.87 34.97 -20.06
C MET A 206 4.25 34.39 -20.38
N TYR A 207 4.26 33.16 -20.89
CA TYR A 207 5.49 32.53 -21.35
C TYR A 207 6.16 33.37 -22.44
N THR A 208 7.48 33.47 -22.32
CA THR A 208 8.34 33.92 -23.41
C THR A 208 8.33 32.89 -24.56
N PRO A 209 8.72 33.28 -25.79
CA PRO A 209 8.86 32.34 -26.90
C PRO A 209 9.77 31.15 -26.58
N GLU A 210 10.82 31.37 -25.79
CA GLU A 210 11.75 30.33 -25.34
C GLU A 210 11.08 29.36 -24.35
N GLU A 211 10.33 29.87 -23.37
CA GLU A 211 9.57 29.04 -22.42
C GLU A 211 8.45 28.25 -23.11
N PHE A 212 7.76 28.86 -24.07
CA PHE A 212 6.74 28.19 -24.87
C PHE A 212 7.33 27.03 -25.68
N ARG A 213 8.49 27.25 -26.32
CA ARG A 213 9.20 26.18 -27.03
C ARG A 213 9.63 25.06 -26.08
N LYS A 214 10.13 25.41 -24.90
CA LYS A 214 10.48 24.43 -23.87
C LYS A 214 9.26 23.62 -23.42
N TYR A 215 8.11 24.26 -23.23
CA TYR A 215 6.86 23.58 -22.91
C TYR A 215 6.46 22.56 -23.98
N CYS A 216 6.52 22.92 -25.27
CA CYS A 216 6.26 21.98 -26.35
C CYS A 216 7.25 20.81 -26.36
N ASP A 217 8.54 21.07 -26.10
CA ASP A 217 9.57 20.02 -25.99
C ASP A 217 9.30 19.08 -24.80
N ASP A 218 8.92 19.64 -23.65
CA ASP A 218 8.59 18.89 -22.44
C ASP A 218 7.37 17.96 -22.67
N ILE A 219 6.37 18.38 -23.45
CA ILE A 219 5.23 17.52 -23.84
C ILE A 219 5.72 16.25 -24.55
N VAL A 220 6.70 16.36 -25.45
CA VAL A 220 7.18 15.22 -26.26
C VAL A 220 8.15 14.34 -25.47
N ASN A 221 9.12 14.97 -24.81
CA ASN A 221 10.31 14.28 -24.32
C ASN A 221 10.25 13.86 -22.85
N THR A 222 9.20 14.26 -22.12
CA THR A 222 9.11 14.01 -20.68
C THR A 222 7.79 13.35 -20.28
N ALA A 223 7.71 12.94 -19.01
CA ALA A 223 6.46 12.52 -18.37
C ALA A 223 5.68 13.71 -17.78
N ALA A 224 5.78 14.90 -18.39
CA ALA A 224 4.94 16.03 -18.01
C ALA A 224 3.46 15.64 -18.09
N TRP A 225 2.73 15.97 -17.02
CA TRP A 225 1.31 15.70 -16.91
C TRP A 225 0.57 16.54 -17.95
N GLY A 226 -0.31 15.92 -18.72
CA GLY A 226 -1.19 16.65 -19.62
C GLY A 226 -2.31 17.35 -18.86
N GLY A 227 -2.81 18.44 -19.42
CA GLY A 227 -3.90 19.23 -18.87
C GLY A 227 -4.91 19.63 -19.94
N GLN A 228 -5.59 20.74 -19.68
CA GLN A 228 -6.72 21.20 -20.50
C GLN A 228 -6.31 21.59 -21.93
N LEU A 229 -5.10 22.14 -22.12
CA LEU A 229 -4.63 22.58 -23.43
C LEU A 229 -4.39 21.39 -24.36
N GLU A 230 -3.75 20.34 -23.84
CA GLU A 230 -3.50 19.09 -24.55
C GLU A 230 -4.81 18.34 -24.85
N ILE A 231 -5.75 18.34 -23.90
CA ILE A 231 -7.11 17.79 -24.10
C ILE A 231 -7.84 18.52 -25.22
N TYR A 232 -7.77 19.86 -25.24
CA TYR A 232 -8.43 20.69 -26.23
C TYR A 232 -7.90 20.41 -27.63
N GLU A 233 -6.58 20.39 -27.81
CA GLU A 233 -5.94 19.97 -29.06
C GLU A 233 -6.42 18.58 -29.49
N THR A 234 -6.38 17.61 -28.57
CA THR A 234 -6.74 16.24 -28.90
C THR A 234 -8.21 16.13 -29.33
N CYS A 235 -9.12 16.90 -28.71
CA CYS A 235 -10.51 16.98 -29.14
C CYS A 235 -10.65 17.52 -30.57
N ILE A 236 -9.95 18.62 -30.88
CA ILE A 236 -9.96 19.23 -32.22
C ILE A 236 -9.49 18.22 -33.27
N ARG A 237 -8.32 17.62 -33.03
CA ARG A 237 -7.66 16.71 -33.96
C ARG A 237 -8.50 15.46 -34.22
N LEU A 238 -9.01 14.83 -33.15
CA LEU A 238 -9.84 13.64 -33.28
C LEU A 238 -11.25 13.95 -33.81
N ARG A 239 -11.65 15.23 -33.82
CA ARG A 239 -13.03 15.70 -34.08
C ARG A 239 -14.03 14.92 -33.22
N ARG A 240 -13.68 14.75 -31.94
CA ARG A 240 -14.43 13.96 -30.98
C ARG A 240 -14.56 14.72 -29.66
N THR A 241 -15.67 14.48 -28.99
CA THR A 241 -15.91 14.98 -27.63
C THR A 241 -15.28 14.03 -26.62
N LEU A 242 -14.42 14.55 -25.75
CA LEU A 242 -13.98 13.85 -24.55
C LEU A 242 -14.93 14.17 -23.40
N GLN A 243 -15.47 13.14 -22.75
CA GLN A 243 -16.35 13.28 -21.60
C GLN A 243 -15.60 12.88 -20.33
N PHE A 244 -15.49 13.82 -19.39
CA PHE A 244 -14.86 13.60 -18.10
C PHE A 244 -15.92 13.27 -17.05
N CYS A 245 -15.73 12.17 -16.32
CA CYS A 245 -16.56 11.80 -15.19
C CYS A 245 -15.73 11.91 -13.92
N TYR A 246 -16.13 12.77 -12.99
CA TYR A 246 -15.46 12.97 -11.71
C TYR A 246 -16.50 13.08 -10.59
N PRO A 247 -16.18 12.63 -9.38
CA PRO A 247 -17.03 12.86 -8.22
C PRO A 247 -17.05 14.36 -7.92
N VAL A 248 -18.26 14.91 -7.70
CA VAL A 248 -18.41 16.27 -7.18
C VAL A 248 -18.62 16.15 -5.68
N GLY A 249 -17.68 16.67 -4.89
CA GLY A 249 -17.84 16.74 -3.44
C GLY A 249 -19.01 17.65 -3.07
N GLU A 250 -19.74 17.34 -1.99
CA GLU A 250 -20.91 18.12 -1.54
C GLU A 250 -20.61 19.58 -1.15
N HIS A 251 -19.36 20.07 -1.28
CA HIS A 251 -18.91 21.40 -0.82
C HIS A 251 -18.24 22.26 -1.90
N SER A 252 -18.43 21.96 -3.19
CA SER A 252 -17.93 22.81 -4.27
C SER A 252 -19.02 23.77 -4.76
N TYR A 253 -19.05 24.97 -4.18
CA TYR A 253 -19.67 26.18 -4.74
C TYR A 253 -18.58 27.19 -5.08
#